data_AF-A0A960PDJ0-F1
#
_entry.id   AF-A0A960PDJ0-F1
#
_cell.length_a   1.000
_cell.length_b   1.000
_cell.length_c   1.000
_cell.angle_alpha   90.00
_cell.angle_beta   90.00
_cell.angle_gamma   90.00
#
_symmetry.space_group_name_H-M   'P 1'
#
loop_
_entity.id
_entity.type
_entity.pdbx_description
1 polymer ?
#
loop_
_entity_poly.entity_id
_entity_poly.type
_entity_poly.pdbx_seq_one_letter_code
_entity_poly.pdbx_strand_id
1 'polypeptide(L)'
;PAGPYEAAGTEYTFHMNPDVARSYTDALILQVASSYFDRKRPKRAWHWAPYETGTDNFLGEPEIGIPTAWPYSGSGVHSHHNSADTPDTVDERSLRDLTVVTAAYLYALAAAGEDEALWLADVGLTRGYDGVLQAYEEAFDGVAKAKPEALDSALDRGLKLIDYRMGREQQAIESVSRLAPADRRAQTRAAANALAGQLTAFAQGQQTRLRAAAERRAGAPVQPKAASDLRVADASSMTVRRKRPGTVTFDDLPVPERQGFPSGAWWGPQVSALFWCDGKRNLAEVIELTEMELGPTDFDFVGYFRFLAEKGYVDLVN
;
A
#
# COMPACT_ATOMS: atom_id res chain seq x y z
N PRO A 1 -9.70 6.55 -20.70
CA PRO A 1 -11.13 6.87 -20.99
C PRO A 1 -11.99 5.67 -20.62
N ALA A 2 -13.29 5.86 -20.34
CA ALA A 2 -14.21 4.75 -20.12
C ALA A 2 -14.35 3.97 -21.44
N GLY A 3 -13.58 2.90 -21.58
CA GLY A 3 -13.36 2.23 -22.85
C GLY A 3 -14.60 1.47 -23.35
N PRO A 4 -14.57 0.96 -24.61
CA PRO A 4 -15.70 0.27 -25.22
C PRO A 4 -16.22 -0.87 -24.36
N TYR A 5 -17.48 -0.83 -23.95
CA TYR A 5 -17.98 -1.68 -22.86
C TYR A 5 -17.79 -3.18 -23.15
N GLU A 6 -18.02 -3.64 -24.38
CA GLU A 6 -17.91 -5.06 -24.75
C GLU A 6 -16.52 -5.47 -25.23
N ALA A 7 -15.55 -4.55 -25.28
CA ALA A 7 -14.20 -4.90 -25.73
C ALA A 7 -13.51 -5.80 -24.70
N ALA A 8 -12.89 -6.88 -25.19
CA ALA A 8 -12.00 -7.70 -24.39
C ALA A 8 -10.87 -6.83 -23.82
N GLY A 9 -10.62 -6.95 -22.51
CA GLY A 9 -9.69 -6.07 -21.79
C GLY A 9 -10.32 -4.81 -21.20
N THR A 10 -11.62 -4.57 -21.38
CA THR A 10 -12.32 -3.53 -20.62
C THR A 10 -12.58 -3.98 -19.20
N GLU A 11 -11.80 -3.45 -18.28
CA GLU A 11 -11.88 -3.75 -16.86
C GLU A 11 -11.86 -2.48 -16.01
N TYR A 12 -12.19 -2.68 -14.73
CA TYR A 12 -12.17 -1.65 -13.71
C TYR A 12 -11.10 -1.97 -12.68
N THR A 13 -10.17 -1.04 -12.48
CA THR A 13 -9.08 -1.16 -11.52
C THR A 13 -9.31 -0.15 -10.41
N PHE A 14 -9.14 -0.59 -9.17
CA PHE A 14 -9.14 0.30 -8.01
C PHE A 14 -7.73 0.33 -7.44
N HIS A 15 -7.04 1.46 -7.55
CA HIS A 15 -5.74 1.65 -6.91
C HIS A 15 -5.96 2.02 -5.44
N MET A 16 -5.29 1.28 -4.57
CA MET A 16 -5.38 1.42 -3.11
C MET A 16 -4.55 2.62 -2.62
N ASN A 17 -4.68 2.94 -1.33
CA ASN A 17 -3.81 3.91 -0.66
C ASN A 17 -2.35 3.42 -0.55
N PRO A 18 -1.37 4.32 -0.41
CA PRO A 18 0.01 3.90 -0.15
C PRO A 18 0.06 3.20 1.21
N ASP A 19 0.92 2.19 1.37
CA ASP A 19 0.88 1.35 2.58
C ASP A 19 1.14 2.15 3.86
N VAL A 20 1.96 3.22 3.80
CA VAL A 20 2.18 4.13 4.92
C VAL A 20 0.90 4.78 5.47
N ALA A 21 -0.11 5.00 4.60
CA ALA A 21 -1.36 5.70 4.91
C ALA A 21 -2.59 4.82 4.70
N ARG A 22 -2.42 3.50 4.80
CA ARG A 22 -3.51 2.52 4.60
C ARG A 22 -4.72 2.84 5.47
N SER A 23 -5.92 2.58 4.93
CA SER A 23 -7.17 3.11 5.48
C SER A 23 -8.38 2.24 5.13
N TYR A 24 -9.46 2.37 5.90
CA TYR A 24 -10.76 1.73 5.66
C TYR A 24 -11.34 1.99 4.26
N THR A 25 -10.92 3.07 3.61
CA THR A 25 -11.35 3.46 2.26
C THR A 25 -11.03 2.39 1.22
N ASP A 26 -9.93 1.66 1.40
CA ASP A 26 -9.54 0.53 0.54
C ASP A 26 -10.57 -0.60 0.66
N ALA A 27 -10.94 -0.97 1.88
CA ALA A 27 -11.95 -2.00 2.11
C ALA A 27 -13.32 -1.59 1.56
N LEU A 28 -13.71 -0.32 1.75
CA LEU A 28 -15.00 0.18 1.30
C LEU A 28 -15.14 0.15 -0.23
N ILE A 29 -14.15 0.65 -0.97
CA ILE A 29 -14.27 0.71 -2.44
C ILE A 29 -14.38 -0.69 -3.06
N LEU A 30 -13.68 -1.69 -2.50
CA LEU A 30 -13.75 -3.07 -2.96
C LEU A 30 -15.09 -3.71 -2.61
N GLN A 31 -15.65 -3.41 -1.44
CA GLN A 31 -16.98 -3.88 -1.05
C GLN A 31 -18.07 -3.30 -1.97
N VAL A 32 -17.97 -2.03 -2.33
CA VAL A 32 -18.87 -1.37 -3.30
C VAL A 32 -18.71 -1.99 -4.69
N ALA A 33 -17.46 -2.17 -5.16
CA ALA A 33 -17.16 -2.75 -6.47
C ALA A 33 -17.72 -4.18 -6.60
N SER A 34 -17.45 -5.06 -5.62
CA SER A 34 -17.99 -6.43 -5.60
C SER A 34 -19.52 -6.42 -5.60
N SER A 35 -20.14 -5.59 -4.74
CA SER A 35 -21.60 -5.49 -4.64
C SER A 35 -22.27 -5.05 -5.94
N TYR A 36 -21.57 -4.27 -6.78
CA TYR A 36 -22.07 -3.80 -8.06
C TYR A 36 -21.73 -4.75 -9.22
N PHE A 37 -20.44 -5.01 -9.46
CA PHE A 37 -19.97 -5.72 -10.64
C PHE A 37 -20.25 -7.22 -10.61
N ASP A 38 -20.20 -7.87 -9.45
CA ASP A 38 -20.43 -9.33 -9.35
C ASP A 38 -21.91 -9.70 -9.57
N ARG A 39 -22.80 -8.72 -9.42
CA ARG A 39 -24.25 -8.85 -9.67
C ARG A 39 -24.64 -8.59 -11.13
N LYS A 40 -23.75 -7.98 -11.93
CA LYS A 40 -24.01 -7.75 -13.36
C LYS A 40 -24.10 -9.07 -14.13
N ARG A 41 -24.89 -9.07 -15.20
CA ARG A 41 -25.03 -10.20 -16.14
C ARG A 41 -24.89 -9.66 -17.57
N PRO A 42 -23.81 -9.99 -18.29
CA PRO A 42 -22.64 -10.76 -17.83
C PRO A 42 -21.88 -10.05 -16.71
N LYS A 43 -21.13 -10.81 -15.90
CA LYS A 43 -20.24 -10.23 -14.88
C LYS A 43 -19.20 -9.34 -15.57
N ARG A 44 -18.89 -8.20 -14.94
CA ARG A 44 -17.83 -7.30 -15.41
C ARG A 44 -16.53 -7.65 -14.71
N ALA A 45 -15.43 -7.67 -15.46
CA ALA A 45 -14.10 -7.86 -14.90
C ALA A 45 -13.69 -6.62 -14.10
N TRP A 46 -13.23 -6.83 -12.87
CA TRP A 46 -12.68 -5.78 -12.03
C TRP A 46 -11.62 -6.39 -11.10
N HIS A 47 -10.67 -5.57 -10.68
CA HIS A 47 -9.63 -5.95 -9.75
C HIS A 47 -9.14 -4.71 -8.96
N TRP A 48 -8.23 -4.94 -8.03
CA TRP A 48 -7.53 -3.85 -7.34
C TRP A 48 -6.04 -3.93 -7.62
N ALA A 49 -5.37 -2.78 -7.56
CA ALA A 49 -3.94 -2.65 -7.73
C ALA A 49 -3.33 -1.94 -6.51
N PRO A 50 -2.06 -2.19 -6.19
CA PRO A 50 -1.32 -1.36 -5.24
C PRO A 50 -1.34 0.12 -5.62
N TYR A 51 -0.96 0.95 -4.66
CA TYR A 51 -0.79 2.39 -4.90
C TYR A 51 0.17 2.64 -6.06
N GLU A 52 -0.16 3.64 -6.88
CA GLU A 52 0.66 4.13 -7.97
C GLU A 52 0.48 5.65 -8.04
N THR A 53 1.52 6.39 -8.47
CA THR A 53 1.43 7.83 -8.71
C THR A 53 1.10 8.11 -10.18
N GLY A 54 1.05 9.38 -10.57
CA GLY A 54 0.74 9.78 -11.95
C GLY A 54 -0.68 10.34 -12.12
N THR A 55 -1.39 10.54 -11.01
CA THR A 55 -2.67 11.28 -10.96
C THR A 55 -2.77 12.05 -9.63
N ASP A 56 -3.93 12.67 -9.37
CA ASP A 56 -4.20 13.48 -8.19
C ASP A 56 -4.39 12.66 -6.90
N ASN A 57 -4.09 11.35 -6.92
CA ASN A 57 -4.18 10.46 -5.77
C ASN A 57 -3.01 10.62 -4.78
N PHE A 58 -2.11 11.59 -4.98
CA PHE A 58 -1.05 11.94 -4.04
C PHE A 58 -1.56 12.48 -2.70
N LEU A 59 -2.84 12.84 -2.58
CA LEU A 59 -3.45 13.26 -1.31
C LEU A 59 -3.38 12.17 -0.22
N GLY A 60 -3.24 10.91 -0.63
CA GLY A 60 -3.00 9.77 0.27
C GLY A 60 -1.59 9.73 0.86
N GLU A 61 -0.68 10.60 0.44
CA GLU A 61 0.67 10.68 1.01
C GLU A 61 0.64 11.13 2.48
N PRO A 62 1.56 10.65 3.33
CA PRO A 62 1.40 10.70 4.78
C PRO A 62 1.50 12.09 5.42
N GLU A 63 2.08 13.10 4.75
CA GLU A 63 2.06 14.48 5.28
C GLU A 63 0.71 15.18 5.04
N ILE A 64 -0.07 14.75 4.05
CA ILE A 64 -1.45 15.21 3.81
C ILE A 64 -2.44 14.31 4.56
N GLY A 65 -2.28 12.99 4.42
CA GLY A 65 -3.02 11.99 5.18
C GLY A 65 -4.50 11.86 4.82
N ILE A 66 -4.90 12.22 3.61
CA ILE A 66 -6.28 12.08 3.11
C ILE A 66 -6.39 10.81 2.27
N PRO A 67 -6.98 9.73 2.79
CA PRO A 67 -7.06 8.47 2.05
C PRO A 67 -7.82 8.64 0.73
N THR A 68 -7.19 8.22 -0.36
CA THR A 68 -7.67 8.46 -1.72
C THR A 68 -7.56 7.17 -2.54
N ALA A 69 -8.67 6.46 -2.69
CA ALA A 69 -8.76 5.37 -3.65
C ALA A 69 -8.94 5.94 -5.05
N TRP A 70 -8.22 5.39 -6.04
CA TRP A 70 -8.32 5.83 -7.43
C TRP A 70 -9.05 4.78 -8.27
N PRO A 71 -10.34 5.02 -8.62
CA PRO A 71 -11.05 4.19 -9.58
C PRO A 71 -10.61 4.52 -11.00
N TYR A 72 -10.24 3.50 -11.75
CA TYR A 72 -9.78 3.57 -13.13
C TYR A 72 -10.54 2.57 -14.00
N SER A 73 -10.77 2.91 -15.26
CA SER A 73 -11.19 1.95 -16.28
C SER A 73 -10.36 2.17 -17.54
N GLY A 74 -9.92 1.07 -18.12
CA GLY A 74 -9.21 1.03 -19.39
C GLY A 74 -9.71 -0.14 -20.23
N SER A 75 -9.48 -0.06 -21.54
CA SER A 75 -9.80 -1.11 -22.53
C SER A 75 -8.57 -1.67 -23.24
N GLY A 76 -7.37 -1.27 -22.82
CA GLY A 76 -6.11 -1.55 -23.53
C GLY A 76 -5.91 -0.74 -24.83
N VAL A 77 -6.89 0.03 -25.27
CA VAL A 77 -6.75 0.95 -26.41
C VAL A 77 -5.99 2.20 -25.97
N HIS A 78 -4.83 2.46 -26.58
CA HIS A 78 -3.98 3.59 -26.24
C HIS A 78 -4.40 4.86 -26.98
N SER A 79 -5.44 5.53 -26.49
CA SER A 79 -5.81 6.89 -26.93
C SER A 79 -5.24 8.00 -26.02
N HIS A 80 -4.85 7.66 -24.80
CA HIS A 80 -4.31 8.61 -23.82
C HIS A 80 -3.09 9.39 -24.37
N HIS A 81 -3.05 10.70 -24.10
CA HIS A 81 -1.98 11.61 -24.52
C HIS A 81 -1.74 11.69 -26.04
N ASN A 82 -2.75 11.44 -26.87
CA ASN A 82 -2.67 11.65 -28.31
C ASN A 82 -3.99 12.14 -28.91
N SER A 83 -3.98 12.52 -30.19
CA SER A 83 -5.16 13.11 -30.87
C SER A 83 -6.35 12.15 -31.04
N ALA A 84 -6.22 10.87 -30.67
CA ALA A 84 -7.33 9.93 -30.66
C ALA A 84 -8.16 10.00 -29.36
N ASP A 85 -7.73 10.76 -28.35
CA ASP A 85 -8.53 11.01 -27.13
C ASP A 85 -9.67 12.01 -27.40
N THR A 86 -10.74 11.51 -28.01
CA THR A 86 -11.94 12.29 -28.34
C THR A 86 -13.15 11.79 -27.54
N PRO A 87 -14.20 12.62 -27.37
CA PRO A 87 -15.45 12.19 -26.71
C PRO A 87 -16.05 10.90 -27.29
N ASP A 88 -15.86 10.65 -28.59
CA ASP A 88 -16.36 9.44 -29.27
C ASP A 88 -15.72 8.13 -28.78
N THR A 89 -14.61 8.22 -28.04
CA THR A 89 -13.93 7.06 -27.44
C THR A 89 -14.45 6.69 -26.05
N VAL A 90 -15.43 7.44 -25.53
CA VAL A 90 -16.06 7.20 -24.23
C VAL A 90 -17.35 6.39 -24.41
N ASP A 91 -17.39 5.18 -23.87
CA ASP A 91 -18.61 4.38 -23.82
C ASP A 91 -19.49 4.80 -22.63
N GLU A 92 -20.71 5.23 -22.91
CA GLU A 92 -21.67 5.69 -21.90
C GLU A 92 -21.96 4.64 -20.81
N ARG A 93 -21.88 3.34 -21.14
CA ARG A 93 -22.16 2.25 -20.19
C ARG A 93 -20.99 2.07 -19.22
N SER A 94 -19.76 2.16 -19.73
CA SER A 94 -18.55 2.10 -18.91
C SER A 94 -18.46 3.32 -17.99
N LEU A 95 -18.80 4.51 -18.53
CA LEU A 95 -18.89 5.74 -17.75
C LEU A 95 -19.97 5.63 -16.66
N ARG A 96 -21.14 5.09 -17.00
CA ARG A 96 -22.21 4.84 -16.03
C ARG A 96 -21.78 3.92 -14.91
N ASP A 97 -21.08 2.82 -15.22
CA ASP A 97 -20.58 1.88 -14.23
C ASP A 97 -19.60 2.55 -13.25
N LEU A 98 -18.61 3.31 -13.75
CA LEU A 98 -17.71 4.10 -12.91
C LEU A 98 -18.47 5.12 -12.06
N THR A 99 -19.45 5.81 -12.65
CA THR A 99 -20.27 6.81 -11.95
C THR A 99 -21.05 6.18 -10.80
N VAL A 100 -21.69 5.02 -11.02
CA VAL A 100 -22.48 4.36 -9.98
C VAL A 100 -21.61 3.91 -8.82
N VAL A 101 -20.45 3.28 -9.10
CA VAL A 101 -19.52 2.85 -8.04
C VAL A 101 -18.98 4.04 -7.26
N THR A 102 -18.57 5.11 -7.96
CA THR A 102 -18.04 6.32 -7.32
C THR A 102 -19.11 7.02 -6.48
N ALA A 103 -20.32 7.17 -6.99
CA ALA A 103 -21.43 7.78 -6.26
C ALA A 103 -21.83 6.96 -5.04
N ALA A 104 -21.89 5.62 -5.15
CA ALA A 104 -22.19 4.74 -4.03
C ALA A 104 -21.10 4.81 -2.94
N TYR A 105 -19.82 4.83 -3.34
CA TYR A 105 -18.70 5.00 -2.42
C TYR A 105 -18.77 6.35 -1.67
N LEU A 106 -18.96 7.46 -2.39
CA LEU A 106 -19.07 8.78 -1.78
C LEU A 106 -20.29 8.91 -0.88
N TYR A 107 -21.44 8.37 -1.29
CA TYR A 107 -22.65 8.36 -0.49
C TYR A 107 -22.46 7.54 0.80
N ALA A 108 -21.85 6.35 0.71
CA ALA A 108 -21.56 5.51 1.87
C ALA A 108 -20.65 6.23 2.87
N LEU A 109 -19.62 6.94 2.40
CA LEU A 109 -18.76 7.75 3.27
C LEU A 109 -19.50 8.92 3.91
N ALA A 110 -20.30 9.65 3.15
CA ALA A 110 -21.01 10.83 3.62
C ALA A 110 -22.14 10.50 4.61
N ALA A 111 -22.74 9.31 4.47
CA ALA A 111 -23.83 8.84 5.31
C ALA A 111 -23.38 7.99 6.50
N ALA A 112 -22.09 7.61 6.57
CA ALA A 112 -21.60 6.69 7.60
C ALA A 112 -21.73 7.27 9.01
N GLY A 113 -22.30 6.47 9.92
CA GLY A 113 -22.30 6.69 11.36
C GLY A 113 -21.44 5.67 12.10
N GLU A 114 -21.77 5.46 13.38
CA GLU A 114 -21.09 4.46 14.22
C GLU A 114 -21.31 3.03 13.68
N ASP A 115 -22.54 2.68 13.31
CA ASP A 115 -22.88 1.33 12.82
C ASP A 115 -22.15 0.99 11.52
N GLU A 116 -22.12 1.91 10.55
CA GLU A 116 -21.35 1.74 9.31
C GLU A 116 -19.85 1.66 9.57
N ALA A 117 -19.32 2.43 10.53
CA ALA A 117 -17.91 2.37 10.89
C ALA A 117 -17.53 1.02 11.49
N LEU A 118 -18.36 0.45 12.36
CA LEU A 118 -18.13 -0.87 12.96
C LEU A 118 -18.27 -1.99 11.93
N TRP A 119 -19.29 -1.93 11.07
CA TRP A 119 -19.42 -2.85 9.95
C TRP A 119 -18.19 -2.82 9.05
N LEU A 120 -17.68 -1.62 8.73
CA LEU A 120 -16.50 -1.47 7.89
C LEU A 120 -15.22 -1.96 8.57
N ALA A 121 -15.17 -1.93 9.91
CA ALA A 121 -14.08 -2.53 10.69
C ALA A 121 -14.03 -4.05 10.50
N ASP A 122 -15.19 -4.73 10.49
CA ASP A 122 -15.29 -6.17 10.22
C ASP A 122 -14.94 -6.52 8.77
N VAL A 123 -15.35 -5.69 7.80
CA VAL A 123 -14.92 -5.83 6.40
C VAL A 123 -13.40 -5.67 6.30
N GLY A 124 -12.84 -4.68 7.00
CA GLY A 124 -11.39 -4.47 7.11
C GLY A 124 -10.65 -5.65 7.75
N LEU A 125 -11.22 -6.25 8.81
CA LEU A 125 -10.65 -7.45 9.46
C LEU A 125 -10.60 -8.64 8.51
N THR A 126 -11.67 -8.88 7.74
CA THR A 126 -11.72 -9.96 6.75
C THR A 126 -10.63 -9.77 5.69
N ARG A 127 -10.51 -8.56 5.13
CA ARG A 127 -9.42 -8.21 4.20
C ARG A 127 -8.05 -8.36 4.86
N GLY A 128 -7.94 -8.02 6.14
CA GLY A 128 -6.71 -8.15 6.92
C GLY A 128 -6.24 -9.60 7.05
N TYR A 129 -7.17 -10.55 7.24
CA TYR A 129 -6.85 -11.97 7.23
C TYR A 129 -6.27 -12.42 5.88
N ASP A 130 -6.86 -11.98 4.77
CA ASP A 130 -6.35 -12.29 3.43
C ASP A 130 -4.95 -11.71 3.22
N GLY A 131 -4.71 -10.47 3.63
CA GLY A 131 -3.39 -9.81 3.53
C GLY A 131 -2.30 -10.52 4.35
N VAL A 132 -2.64 -10.99 5.56
CA VAL A 132 -1.72 -11.79 6.39
C VAL A 132 -1.46 -13.17 5.80
N LEU A 133 -2.48 -13.82 5.20
CA LEU A 133 -2.31 -15.10 4.52
C LEU A 133 -1.40 -14.95 3.29
N GLN A 134 -1.57 -13.89 2.50
CA GLN A 134 -0.71 -13.61 1.35
C GLN A 134 0.76 -13.41 1.78
N ALA A 135 1.02 -12.64 2.86
CA ALA A 135 2.36 -12.50 3.42
C ALA A 135 2.92 -13.83 3.94
N TYR A 136 2.10 -14.66 4.58
CA TYR A 136 2.51 -15.98 5.02
C TYR A 136 2.88 -16.88 3.83
N GLU A 137 2.10 -16.87 2.75
CA GLU A 137 2.38 -17.67 1.55
C GLU A 137 3.71 -17.28 0.92
N GLU A 138 3.96 -15.97 0.75
CA GLU A 138 5.24 -15.46 0.26
C GLU A 138 6.41 -15.86 1.17
N ALA A 139 6.25 -15.67 2.48
CA ALA A 139 7.25 -16.03 3.48
C ALA A 139 7.53 -17.54 3.50
N PHE A 140 6.48 -18.36 3.41
CA PHE A 140 6.57 -19.82 3.36
C PHE A 140 7.33 -20.28 2.13
N ASP A 141 7.02 -19.70 0.97
CA ASP A 141 7.75 -19.95 -0.28
C ASP A 141 9.23 -19.57 -0.18
N GLY A 142 9.53 -18.44 0.47
CA GLY A 142 10.90 -18.01 0.77
C GLY A 142 11.66 -19.03 1.61
N VAL A 143 11.07 -19.48 2.73
CA VAL A 143 11.61 -20.54 3.59
C VAL A 143 11.76 -21.86 2.82
N ALA A 144 10.80 -22.21 1.96
CA ALA A 144 10.82 -23.43 1.17
C ALA A 144 11.89 -23.41 0.05
N LYS A 145 12.33 -22.24 -0.41
CA LYS A 145 13.36 -22.10 -1.46
C LYS A 145 14.75 -21.77 -0.89
N ALA A 146 14.84 -21.34 0.38
CA ALA A 146 16.09 -20.96 1.02
C ALA A 146 17.12 -22.11 1.08
N LYS A 147 18.39 -21.80 0.82
CA LYS A 147 19.51 -22.72 1.08
C LYS A 147 19.67 -22.94 2.60
N PRO A 148 20.23 -24.07 3.06
CA PRO A 148 20.41 -24.35 4.48
C PRO A 148 21.07 -23.21 5.27
N GLU A 149 22.10 -22.60 4.69
CA GLU A 149 22.86 -21.48 5.28
C GLU A 149 22.12 -20.13 5.32
N ALA A 150 20.99 -20.01 4.62
CA ALA A 150 20.18 -18.79 4.54
C ALA A 150 18.78 -18.96 5.15
N LEU A 151 18.53 -20.11 5.81
CA LEU A 151 17.21 -20.43 6.35
C LEU A 151 16.80 -19.53 7.50
N ASP A 152 17.75 -19.13 8.34
CA ASP A 152 17.55 -18.20 9.47
C ASP A 152 17.14 -16.80 9.02
N SER A 153 17.76 -16.29 7.96
CA SER A 153 17.45 -14.99 7.37
C SER A 153 16.19 -15.00 6.52
N ALA A 154 15.88 -16.11 5.83
CA ALA A 154 14.59 -16.29 5.18
C ALA A 154 13.44 -16.32 6.20
N LEU A 155 13.65 -16.98 7.35
CA LEU A 155 12.68 -16.98 8.45
C LEU A 155 12.51 -15.57 9.05
N ASP A 156 13.61 -14.85 9.32
CA ASP A 156 13.57 -13.46 9.82
C ASP A 156 12.76 -12.55 8.89
N ARG A 157 13.09 -12.55 7.60
CA ARG A 157 12.39 -11.76 6.58
C ARG A 157 10.90 -12.11 6.53
N GLY A 158 10.58 -13.40 6.53
CA GLY A 158 9.20 -13.87 6.49
C GLY A 158 8.37 -13.47 7.70
N LEU A 159 8.95 -13.50 8.90
CA LEU A 159 8.28 -13.05 10.13
C LEU A 159 8.02 -11.54 10.09
N LYS A 160 9.00 -10.75 9.65
CA LYS A 160 8.87 -9.30 9.46
C LYS A 160 7.83 -8.94 8.42
N LEU A 161 7.74 -9.69 7.32
CA LEU A 161 6.72 -9.47 6.30
C LEU A 161 5.30 -9.68 6.86
N ILE A 162 5.11 -10.73 7.69
CA ILE A 162 3.83 -10.96 8.36
C ILE A 162 3.51 -9.83 9.34
N ASP A 163 4.49 -9.39 10.16
CA ASP A 163 4.30 -8.27 11.09
C ASP A 163 4.00 -6.96 10.36
N TYR A 164 4.72 -6.69 9.26
CA TYR A 164 4.50 -5.54 8.40
C TYR A 164 3.06 -5.52 7.88
N ARG A 165 2.60 -6.60 7.22
CA ARG A 165 1.23 -6.68 6.70
C ARG A 165 0.20 -6.55 7.82
N MET A 166 0.39 -7.25 8.95
CA MET A 166 -0.48 -7.13 10.11
C MET A 166 -0.62 -5.68 10.59
N GLY A 167 0.50 -4.95 10.72
CA GLY A 167 0.49 -3.54 11.13
C GLY A 167 -0.22 -2.62 10.12
N ARG A 168 -0.05 -2.86 8.81
CA ARG A 168 -0.74 -2.10 7.75
C ARG A 168 -2.26 -2.31 7.80
N GLU A 169 -2.71 -3.54 7.98
CA GLU A 169 -4.13 -3.88 8.04
C GLU A 169 -4.78 -3.42 9.35
N GLN A 170 -4.05 -3.50 10.48
CA GLN A 170 -4.48 -2.93 11.75
C GLN A 170 -4.74 -1.42 11.62
N GLN A 171 -3.83 -0.68 10.98
CA GLN A 171 -4.03 0.75 10.71
C GLN A 171 -5.32 1.00 9.91
N ALA A 172 -5.62 0.17 8.91
CA ALA A 172 -6.85 0.29 8.13
C ALA A 172 -8.10 0.07 8.99
N ILE A 173 -8.12 -0.98 9.82
CA ILE A 173 -9.24 -1.30 10.74
C ILE A 173 -9.46 -0.15 11.74
N GLU A 174 -8.42 0.32 12.41
CA GLU A 174 -8.53 1.37 13.43
C GLU A 174 -8.99 2.72 12.85
N SER A 175 -8.67 2.96 11.58
CA SER A 175 -8.96 4.22 10.92
C SER A 175 -10.45 4.50 10.72
N VAL A 176 -11.33 3.48 10.84
CA VAL A 176 -12.81 3.61 10.76
C VAL A 176 -13.37 4.56 11.80
N SER A 177 -12.66 4.73 12.94
CA SER A 177 -13.06 5.67 13.99
C SER A 177 -13.16 7.12 13.50
N ARG A 178 -12.58 7.45 12.34
CA ARG A 178 -12.73 8.77 11.69
C ARG A 178 -14.14 9.01 11.14
N LEU A 179 -14.88 7.95 10.79
CA LEU A 179 -16.27 8.04 10.30
C LEU A 179 -17.27 8.29 11.43
N ALA A 180 -16.95 7.85 12.65
CA ALA A 180 -17.86 7.99 13.78
C ALA A 180 -18.08 9.46 14.19
N PRO A 181 -19.32 9.83 14.58
CA PRO A 181 -19.63 11.09 15.25
C PRO A 181 -18.71 11.34 16.45
N ALA A 182 -18.44 12.61 16.75
CA ALA A 182 -17.43 13.00 17.73
C ALA A 182 -17.68 12.42 19.14
N ASP A 183 -18.95 12.31 19.54
CA ASP A 183 -19.40 11.73 20.82
C ASP A 183 -19.29 10.19 20.87
N ARG A 184 -19.29 9.52 19.71
CA ARG A 184 -19.15 8.06 19.59
C ARG A 184 -17.73 7.59 19.27
N ARG A 185 -16.87 8.48 18.77
CA ARG A 185 -15.52 8.16 18.28
C ARG A 185 -14.66 7.32 19.23
N ALA A 186 -14.71 7.59 20.54
CA ALA A 186 -13.94 6.83 21.52
C ALA A 186 -14.44 5.38 21.65
N GLN A 187 -15.76 5.19 21.66
CA GLN A 187 -16.40 3.87 21.70
C GLN A 187 -16.11 3.08 20.42
N THR A 188 -16.29 3.71 19.24
CA THR A 188 -15.98 3.08 17.95
C THR A 188 -14.52 2.69 17.86
N ARG A 189 -13.59 3.55 18.33
CA ARG A 189 -12.17 3.22 18.37
C ARG A 189 -11.87 2.01 19.26
N ALA A 190 -12.48 1.93 20.44
CA ALA A 190 -12.27 0.79 21.32
C ALA A 190 -12.74 -0.53 20.69
N ALA A 191 -13.88 -0.51 20.00
CA ALA A 191 -14.40 -1.67 19.27
C ALA A 191 -13.51 -2.05 18.07
N ALA A 192 -13.06 -1.08 17.27
CA ALA A 192 -12.14 -1.32 16.17
C ALA A 192 -10.80 -1.90 16.65
N ASN A 193 -10.26 -1.40 17.77
CA ASN A 193 -9.05 -1.95 18.38
C ASN A 193 -9.24 -3.41 18.85
N ALA A 194 -10.43 -3.78 19.33
CA ALA A 194 -10.72 -5.16 19.71
C ALA A 194 -10.71 -6.09 18.48
N LEU A 195 -11.23 -5.64 17.34
CA LEU A 195 -11.15 -6.37 16.07
C LEU A 195 -9.70 -6.46 15.56
N ALA A 196 -8.93 -5.37 15.64
CA ALA A 196 -7.49 -5.40 15.32
C ALA A 196 -6.72 -6.42 16.19
N GLY A 197 -7.10 -6.58 17.47
CA GLY A 197 -6.54 -7.63 18.32
C GLY A 197 -6.77 -9.06 17.81
N GLN A 198 -7.89 -9.32 17.13
CA GLN A 198 -8.13 -10.62 16.48
C GLN A 198 -7.17 -10.84 15.31
N LEU A 199 -6.91 -9.80 14.51
CA LEU A 199 -5.92 -9.83 13.44
C LEU A 199 -4.52 -10.11 13.99
N THR A 200 -4.13 -9.46 15.10
CA THR A 200 -2.84 -9.73 15.75
C THR A 200 -2.70 -11.19 16.16
N ALA A 201 -3.74 -11.76 16.81
CA ALA A 201 -3.73 -13.17 17.19
C ALA A 201 -3.63 -14.11 15.98
N PHE A 202 -4.33 -13.78 14.89
CA PHE A 202 -4.26 -14.54 13.64
C PHE A 202 -2.86 -14.50 13.02
N ALA A 203 -2.22 -13.32 12.96
CA ALA A 203 -0.86 -13.15 12.46
C ALA A 203 0.17 -13.92 13.29
N GLN A 204 0.07 -13.89 14.62
CA GLN A 204 0.91 -14.69 15.51
C GLN A 204 0.76 -16.21 15.25
N GLY A 205 -0.46 -16.65 14.93
CA GLY A 205 -0.72 -18.01 14.47
C GLY A 205 0.04 -18.35 13.19
N GLN A 206 0.07 -17.43 12.21
CA GLN A 206 0.82 -17.61 10.96
C GLN A 206 2.34 -17.60 11.18
N GLN A 207 2.85 -16.73 12.05
CA GLN A 207 4.26 -16.72 12.43
C GLN A 207 4.68 -18.05 13.08
N THR A 208 3.83 -18.61 13.94
CA THR A 208 4.07 -19.92 14.55
C THR A 208 4.13 -21.02 13.49
N ARG A 209 3.22 -21.00 12.51
CA ARG A 209 3.23 -21.93 11.37
C ARG A 209 4.52 -21.81 10.54
N LEU A 210 4.99 -20.58 10.30
CA LEU A 210 6.20 -20.31 9.53
C LEU A 210 7.45 -20.83 10.25
N ARG A 211 7.58 -20.58 11.57
CA ARG A 211 8.65 -21.13 12.40
C ARG A 211 8.68 -22.66 12.32
N ALA A 212 7.52 -23.29 12.53
CA ALA A 212 7.41 -24.75 12.44
C ALA A 212 7.79 -25.28 11.05
N ALA A 213 7.51 -24.54 9.97
CA ALA A 213 7.94 -24.91 8.63
C ALA A 213 9.47 -24.86 8.46
N ALA A 214 10.11 -23.80 8.96
CA ALA A 214 11.56 -23.67 8.94
C ALA A 214 12.25 -24.77 9.79
N GLU A 215 11.72 -25.06 10.98
CA GLU A 215 12.26 -26.11 11.87
C GLU A 215 12.12 -27.50 11.26
N ARG A 216 10.98 -27.83 10.64
CA ARG A 216 10.80 -29.09 9.91
C ARG A 216 11.81 -29.24 8.77
N ARG A 217 12.12 -28.15 8.07
CA ARG A 217 13.11 -28.15 6.99
C ARG A 217 14.54 -28.35 7.52
N ALA A 218 14.87 -27.72 8.65
CA ALA A 218 16.19 -27.83 9.27
C ALA A 218 16.41 -29.15 10.02
N GLY A 219 15.34 -29.81 10.48
CA GLY A 219 15.42 -30.94 11.41
C GLY A 219 15.81 -30.54 12.84
N ALA A 220 15.84 -29.24 13.14
CA ALA A 220 16.24 -28.66 14.41
C ALA A 220 15.61 -27.26 14.60
N PRO A 221 15.58 -26.71 15.83
CA PRO A 221 15.17 -25.33 16.06
C PRO A 221 15.99 -24.33 15.23
N VAL A 222 15.31 -23.39 14.57
CA VAL A 222 15.94 -22.31 13.77
C VAL A 222 15.69 -20.98 14.45
N GLN A 223 16.75 -20.27 14.81
CA GLN A 223 16.65 -18.90 15.33
C GLN A 223 16.63 -17.93 14.16
N PRO A 224 15.63 -17.03 14.04
CA PRO A 224 15.63 -16.00 13.01
C PRO A 224 16.83 -15.07 13.21
N LYS A 225 17.49 -14.72 12.11
CA LYS A 225 18.65 -13.83 12.13
C LYS A 225 18.60 -12.90 10.93
N ALA A 226 18.61 -11.60 11.19
CA ALA A 226 18.70 -10.60 10.14
C ALA A 226 19.94 -10.85 9.25
N ALA A 227 19.75 -10.76 7.94
CA ALA A 227 20.87 -10.77 7.01
C ALA A 227 21.78 -9.56 7.31
N SER A 228 23.09 -9.76 7.20
CA SER A 228 24.05 -8.65 7.28
C SER A 228 23.92 -7.80 6.03
N ASP A 229 23.31 -6.62 6.14
CA ASP A 229 23.27 -5.64 5.06
C ASP A 229 24.18 -4.45 5.38
N LEU A 230 25.34 -4.41 4.71
CA LEU A 230 26.32 -3.33 4.85
C LEU A 230 25.78 -1.98 4.36
N ARG A 231 24.73 -1.95 3.52
CA ARG A 231 24.07 -0.72 3.05
C ARG A 231 23.39 0.06 4.18
N VAL A 232 23.10 -0.62 5.29
CA VAL A 232 22.25 -0.12 6.38
C VAL A 232 23.06 0.60 7.48
N ALA A 233 24.38 0.41 7.52
CA ALA A 233 25.23 0.99 8.56
C ALA A 233 25.20 2.53 8.56
N ASP A 234 25.41 3.16 7.39
CA ASP A 234 25.29 4.61 7.23
C ASP A 234 23.83 5.07 7.44
N ALA A 235 22.87 4.34 6.87
CA ALA A 235 21.45 4.66 6.92
C ALA A 235 20.88 4.70 8.36
N SER A 236 21.42 3.87 9.27
CA SER A 236 20.97 3.81 10.67
C SER A 236 21.24 5.10 11.45
N SER A 237 22.16 5.94 10.97
CA SER A 237 22.51 7.23 11.59
C SER A 237 21.78 8.43 10.96
N MET A 238 20.97 8.21 9.94
CA MET A 238 20.34 9.27 9.15
C MET A 238 18.83 9.27 9.39
N THR A 239 18.28 10.39 9.82
CA THR A 239 16.82 10.64 9.82
C THR A 239 16.49 11.68 8.76
N VAL A 240 15.57 11.35 7.86
CA VAL A 240 15.16 12.27 6.79
C VAL A 240 13.95 13.06 7.24
N ARG A 241 14.06 14.39 7.23
CA ARG A 241 12.94 15.30 7.44
C ARG A 241 12.54 15.95 6.12
N ARG A 242 11.32 15.71 5.69
CA ARG A 242 10.76 16.31 4.47
C ARG A 242 10.47 17.79 4.71
N LYS A 243 10.59 18.59 3.65
CA LYS A 243 10.26 20.03 3.71
C LYS A 243 8.90 20.36 3.11
N ARG A 244 8.33 19.45 2.33
CA ARG A 244 7.08 19.65 1.61
C ARG A 244 6.32 18.33 1.47
N PRO A 245 4.98 18.41 1.49
CA PRO A 245 4.12 17.29 1.12
C PRO A 245 4.29 16.92 -0.35
N GLY A 246 3.89 15.69 -0.69
CA GLY A 246 3.93 15.14 -2.05
C GLY A 246 5.26 14.53 -2.46
N THR A 247 5.38 14.25 -3.76
CA THR A 247 6.57 13.66 -4.37
C THR A 247 7.58 14.73 -4.79
N VAL A 248 8.83 14.33 -5.06
CA VAL A 248 9.88 15.24 -5.54
C VAL A 248 10.12 15.00 -7.04
N THR A 249 9.48 15.79 -7.90
CA THR A 249 9.46 15.59 -9.37
C THR A 249 10.72 16.08 -10.10
N PHE A 250 11.53 16.93 -9.47
CA PHE A 250 12.68 17.59 -10.10
C PHE A 250 12.34 18.50 -11.29
N ASP A 251 11.10 19.02 -11.35
CA ASP A 251 10.69 19.92 -12.44
C ASP A 251 11.47 21.25 -12.43
N ASP A 252 12.01 21.63 -11.28
CA ASP A 252 12.89 22.78 -11.08
C ASP A 252 14.39 22.47 -11.31
N LEU A 253 14.75 21.21 -11.61
CA LEU A 253 16.14 20.81 -11.85
C LEU A 253 16.39 20.33 -13.29
N PRO A 254 17.39 20.90 -13.99
CA PRO A 254 17.86 20.37 -15.27
C PRO A 254 18.29 18.91 -15.17
N VAL A 255 18.01 18.11 -16.21
CA VAL A 255 18.33 16.67 -16.25
C VAL A 255 19.80 16.36 -15.89
N PRO A 256 20.82 17.11 -16.40
CA PRO A 256 22.22 16.85 -16.04
C PRO A 256 22.52 17.01 -14.54
N GLU A 257 21.73 17.80 -13.82
CA GLU A 257 21.93 18.04 -12.38
C GLU A 257 21.28 16.99 -11.48
N ARG A 258 20.52 16.05 -12.04
CA ARG A 258 19.81 15.00 -11.29
C ARG A 258 20.73 13.85 -10.85
N GLN A 259 22.00 13.86 -11.27
CA GLN A 259 23.02 12.85 -10.92
C GLN A 259 22.62 11.40 -11.23
N GLY A 260 21.70 11.19 -12.17
CA GLY A 260 21.16 9.87 -12.52
C GLY A 260 20.04 9.36 -11.61
N PHE A 261 19.64 10.11 -10.58
CA PHE A 261 18.53 9.72 -9.71
C PHE A 261 17.15 9.93 -10.37
N PRO A 262 16.19 9.02 -10.14
CA PRO A 262 14.86 9.13 -10.72
C PRO A 262 14.03 10.22 -10.04
N SER A 263 13.25 10.94 -10.84
CA SER A 263 12.20 11.84 -10.33
C SER A 263 11.07 11.07 -9.67
N GLY A 264 10.42 11.68 -8.67
CA GLY A 264 9.20 11.20 -8.03
C GLY A 264 7.91 11.40 -8.84
N ALA A 265 7.99 11.58 -10.16
CA ALA A 265 6.81 11.64 -11.02
C ALA A 265 6.07 10.29 -11.08
N TRP A 266 6.82 9.19 -10.97
CA TRP A 266 6.31 7.82 -11.04
C TRP A 266 6.60 7.07 -9.75
N TRP A 267 5.73 6.12 -9.44
CA TRP A 267 5.83 5.28 -8.26
C TRP A 267 7.06 4.38 -8.34
N GLY A 268 7.72 4.19 -7.20
CA GLY A 268 8.92 3.37 -7.11
C GLY A 268 9.59 3.53 -5.74
N PRO A 269 10.75 2.87 -5.54
CA PRO A 269 11.47 2.88 -4.26
C PRO A 269 11.75 4.28 -3.73
N GLN A 270 12.07 5.23 -4.62
CA GLN A 270 12.34 6.62 -4.26
C GLN A 270 11.13 7.34 -3.64
N VAL A 271 9.91 7.04 -4.13
CA VAL A 271 8.68 7.68 -3.64
C VAL A 271 8.18 6.97 -2.39
N SER A 272 8.15 5.63 -2.38
CA SER A 272 7.77 4.86 -1.19
C SER A 272 8.69 5.19 0.00
N ALA A 273 10.00 5.21 -0.19
CA ALA A 273 10.94 5.58 0.88
C ALA A 273 10.70 7.01 1.38
N LEU A 274 10.51 7.98 0.48
CA LEU A 274 10.20 9.35 0.87
C LEU A 274 8.92 9.42 1.72
N PHE A 275 7.90 8.64 1.36
CA PHE A 275 6.65 8.57 2.11
C PHE A 275 6.85 7.97 3.51
N TRP A 276 7.73 6.98 3.66
CA TRP A 276 8.06 6.41 4.98
C TRP A 276 8.90 7.35 5.88
N CYS A 277 9.50 8.41 5.33
CA CYS A 277 10.24 9.43 6.08
C CYS A 277 9.31 10.36 6.86
N ASP A 278 9.07 10.07 8.13
CA ASP A 278 8.26 10.88 9.04
C ASP A 278 9.08 11.84 9.93
N GLY A 279 10.37 11.99 9.65
CA GLY A 279 11.31 12.77 10.47
C GLY A 279 11.63 12.14 11.82
N LYS A 280 11.24 10.89 12.08
CA LYS A 280 11.53 10.13 13.30
C LYS A 280 12.23 8.80 13.04
N ARG A 281 11.77 8.04 12.04
CA ARG A 281 12.43 6.80 11.61
C ARG A 281 13.80 7.13 11.02
N ASN A 282 14.78 6.32 11.38
CA ASN A 282 16.05 6.36 10.67
C ASN A 282 15.88 5.75 9.26
N LEU A 283 16.85 6.01 8.39
CA LEU A 283 16.77 5.58 7.00
C LEU A 283 16.88 4.05 6.88
N ALA A 284 17.48 3.36 7.84
CA ALA A 284 17.49 1.89 7.87
C ALA A 284 16.07 1.31 8.00
N GLU A 285 15.27 1.85 8.92
CA GLU A 285 13.86 1.47 9.10
C GLU A 285 13.03 1.81 7.85
N VAL A 286 13.29 2.97 7.23
CA VAL A 286 12.62 3.40 5.98
C VAL A 286 12.92 2.43 4.83
N ILE A 287 14.18 2.00 4.68
CA ILE A 287 14.59 1.02 3.68
C ILE A 287 13.87 -0.30 3.91
N GLU A 288 13.85 -0.80 5.16
CA GLU A 288 13.17 -2.05 5.49
C GLU A 288 11.68 -1.98 5.15
N LEU A 289 10.98 -0.90 5.52
CA LEU A 289 9.56 -0.72 5.19
C LEU A 289 9.32 -0.63 3.68
N THR A 290 10.19 0.06 2.95
CA THR A 290 10.11 0.16 1.48
C THR A 290 10.29 -1.21 0.83
N GLU A 291 11.23 -2.02 1.31
CA GLU A 291 11.45 -3.38 0.79
C GLU A 291 10.36 -4.37 1.21
N MET A 292 9.67 -4.16 2.34
CA MET A 292 8.47 -4.92 2.70
C MET A 292 7.27 -4.56 1.82
N GLU A 293 7.18 -3.31 1.37
CA GLU A 293 6.12 -2.82 0.49
C GLU A 293 6.32 -3.28 -0.96
N LEU A 294 7.52 -3.07 -1.52
CA LEU A 294 7.81 -3.22 -2.96
C LEU A 294 8.65 -4.46 -3.30
N GLY A 295 9.18 -5.16 -2.30
CA GLY A 295 10.18 -6.21 -2.47
C GLY A 295 11.62 -5.69 -2.45
N PRO A 296 12.62 -6.59 -2.49
CA PRO A 296 14.04 -6.20 -2.46
C PRO A 296 14.41 -5.33 -3.66
N THR A 297 15.34 -4.38 -3.46
CA THR A 297 15.80 -3.48 -4.52
C THR A 297 17.28 -3.10 -4.36
N ASP A 298 17.92 -2.78 -5.48
CA ASP A 298 19.30 -2.27 -5.55
C ASP A 298 19.37 -0.73 -5.54
N PHE A 299 18.26 -0.06 -5.24
CA PHE A 299 18.19 1.40 -5.21
C PHE A 299 19.14 2.00 -4.15
N ASP A 300 19.92 3.02 -4.54
CA ASP A 300 20.83 3.74 -3.64
C ASP A 300 20.06 4.77 -2.80
N PHE A 301 19.42 4.30 -1.73
CA PHE A 301 18.66 5.15 -0.81
C PHE A 301 19.52 6.23 -0.14
N VAL A 302 20.73 5.87 0.32
CA VAL A 302 21.62 6.80 1.03
C VAL A 302 22.08 7.91 0.09
N GLY A 303 22.53 7.56 -1.12
CA GLY A 303 22.90 8.52 -2.15
C GLY A 303 21.72 9.40 -2.55
N TYR A 304 20.53 8.82 -2.75
CA TYR A 304 19.33 9.57 -3.10
C TYR A 304 18.97 10.63 -2.06
N PHE A 305 18.91 10.27 -0.77
CA PHE A 305 18.56 11.23 0.28
C PHE A 305 19.67 12.26 0.55
N ARG A 306 20.95 11.92 0.35
CA ARG A 306 22.05 12.90 0.34
C ARG A 306 21.89 13.90 -0.81
N PHE A 307 21.56 13.42 -2.00
CA PHE A 307 21.26 14.25 -3.16
C PHE A 307 20.06 15.17 -2.92
N LEU A 308 18.96 14.64 -2.39
CA LEU A 308 17.78 15.45 -2.05
C LEU A 308 18.11 16.54 -1.02
N ALA A 309 18.97 16.24 -0.04
CA ALA A 309 19.41 17.22 0.94
C ALA A 309 20.31 18.29 0.34
N GLU A 310 21.27 17.91 -0.52
CA GLU A 310 22.14 18.84 -1.26
C GLU A 310 21.32 19.83 -2.11
N LYS A 311 20.28 19.33 -2.79
CA LYS A 311 19.35 20.15 -3.59
C LYS A 311 18.28 20.85 -2.75
N GLY A 312 18.27 20.65 -1.44
CA GLY A 312 17.42 21.39 -0.51
C GLY A 312 15.97 20.91 -0.43
N TYR A 313 15.64 19.71 -0.93
CA TYR A 313 14.28 19.14 -0.85
C TYR A 313 13.96 18.53 0.52
N VAL A 314 14.98 18.02 1.23
CA VAL A 314 14.87 17.42 2.56
C VAL A 314 15.97 17.95 3.47
N ASP A 315 15.88 17.68 4.77
CA ASP A 315 16.98 17.82 5.73
C ASP A 315 17.39 16.43 6.23
N LEU A 316 18.70 16.24 6.42
CA LEU A 316 19.25 15.07 7.11
C LEU A 316 19.56 15.46 8.56
N VAL A 317 18.95 14.73 9.48
CA VAL A 317 19.13 14.90 10.92
C VAL A 317 19.85 13.68 11.45
N ASN A 318 20.98 13.88 12.13
CA ASN A 318 21.73 12.84 12.82
C ASN A 318 21.37 12.81 14.30
#